data_AF-A0A2G0W8E0-F1
#
_entry.id   AF-A0A2G0W8E0-F1
#
_cell.length_a   1.000
_cell.length_b   1.000
_cell.length_c   1.000
_cell.angle_alpha   90.00
_cell.angle_beta   90.00
_cell.angle_gamma   90.00
#
_symmetry.space_group_name_H-M   'P 1'
#
loop_
_entity.id
_entity.type
_entity.pdbx_description
1 polymer ?
#
loop_
_entity_poly.entity_id
_entity_poly.type
_entity_poly.pdbx_seq_one_letter_code
_entity_poly.pdbx_strand_id
1 'polypeptide(L)'
;MPSPLAESPRLIAVDDRYRVDLAVLTAVRALNLAGSRKLTFGQIYTRLIRSQARVPTITECVVAVDLLVKEGLLVSERVLDEDPAFPYTQHIISGLTEISAALLI
;
A
#
# COMPACT_ATOMS: atom_id res chain seq x y z
N MET A 1 28.35 36.59 -9.46
CA MET A 1 28.51 35.63 -8.33
C MET A 1 27.23 34.81 -8.22
N PRO A 2 27.21 33.50 -8.53
CA PRO A 2 26.08 32.66 -8.13
C PRO A 2 26.52 31.48 -7.24
N SER A 3 25.88 31.36 -6.08
CA SER A 3 25.66 30.09 -5.34
C SER A 3 24.78 30.36 -4.11
N PRO A 4 24.10 29.36 -3.51
CA PRO A 4 23.83 28.00 -3.97
C PRO A 4 22.37 27.51 -3.66
N LEU A 5 22.04 26.27 -4.05
CA LEU A 5 20.93 25.43 -3.54
C LEU A 5 19.48 25.88 -3.83
N ALA A 6 18.98 25.55 -5.02
CA ALA A 6 17.57 25.24 -5.18
C ALA A 6 17.38 23.75 -4.85
N GLU A 7 16.75 23.49 -3.70
CA GLU A 7 16.47 22.18 -3.12
C GLU A 7 15.85 21.22 -4.13
N SER A 8 16.37 20.00 -4.21
CA SER A 8 15.84 18.90 -5.02
C SER A 8 14.55 18.35 -4.41
N PRO A 9 13.35 18.63 -4.97
CA PRO A 9 12.07 18.19 -4.37
C PRO A 9 11.78 16.70 -4.63
N ARG A 10 12.64 16.01 -5.39
CA ARG A 10 12.38 14.66 -5.91
C ARG A 10 12.76 13.52 -4.97
N LEU A 11 13.68 13.74 -4.03
CA LEU A 11 14.19 12.68 -3.15
C LEU A 11 13.20 12.35 -2.01
N ILE A 12 12.45 13.33 -1.52
CA ILE A 12 11.53 13.16 -0.39
C ILE A 12 10.27 12.37 -0.81
N ALA A 13 9.79 12.57 -2.05
CA ALA A 13 8.56 11.94 -2.54
C ALA A 13 8.69 10.42 -2.80
N VAL A 14 9.88 9.96 -3.18
CA VAL A 14 10.16 8.53 -3.39
C VAL A 14 10.20 7.79 -2.06
N ASP A 15 10.80 8.40 -1.04
CA ASP A 15 10.91 7.81 0.30
C ASP A 15 9.53 7.63 0.96
N ASP A 16 8.67 8.65 0.88
CA ASP A 16 7.33 8.56 1.47
C ASP A 16 6.46 7.50 0.77
N ARG A 17 6.51 7.40 -0.57
CA ARG A 17 5.75 6.37 -1.30
C ARG A 17 6.27 4.96 -1.04
N TYR A 18 7.58 4.77 -1.09
CA TYR A 18 8.20 3.49 -0.74
C TYR A 18 7.83 3.05 0.68
N ARG A 19 7.77 4.00 1.63
CA ARG A 19 7.35 3.71 3.01
C ARG A 19 5.90 3.27 3.10
N VAL A 20 4.99 3.87 2.31
CA VAL A 20 3.57 3.44 2.23
C VAL A 20 3.47 2.04 1.65
N ASP A 21 4.14 1.79 0.53
CA ASP A 21 4.12 0.50 -0.16
C ASP A 21 4.61 -0.62 0.77
N LEU A 22 5.77 -0.40 1.43
CA LEU A 22 6.32 -1.35 2.39
C LEU A 22 5.39 -1.58 3.59
N ALA A 23 4.74 -0.53 4.08
CA ALA A 23 3.78 -0.64 5.17
C ALA A 23 2.55 -1.48 4.76
N VAL A 24 2.02 -1.26 3.56
CA VAL A 24 0.89 -2.05 3.01
C VAL A 24 1.28 -3.52 2.89
N LEU A 25 2.42 -3.83 2.28
CA LEU A 25 2.90 -5.21 2.12
C LEU A 25 3.09 -5.90 3.47
N THR A 26 3.67 -5.19 4.44
CA THR A 26 3.85 -5.69 5.82
C THR A 26 2.52 -5.95 6.52
N ALA A 27 1.55 -5.05 6.34
CA ALA A 27 0.21 -5.20 6.91
C ALA A 27 -0.53 -6.41 6.34
N VAL A 28 -0.50 -6.59 5.01
CA VAL A 28 -1.09 -7.74 4.32
C VAL A 28 -0.46 -9.04 4.81
N ARG A 29 0.89 -9.11 4.87
CA ARG A 29 1.60 -10.29 5.41
C ARG A 29 1.14 -10.63 6.82
N ALA A 30 1.10 -9.64 7.71
CA ALA A 30 0.68 -9.85 9.09
C ALA A 30 -0.77 -10.37 9.19
N LEU A 31 -1.68 -9.84 8.36
CA LEU A 31 -3.07 -10.28 8.33
C LEU A 31 -3.22 -11.70 7.76
N ASN A 32 -2.44 -12.04 6.72
CA ASN A 32 -2.43 -13.41 6.17
C ASN A 32 -1.85 -14.43 7.16
N LEU A 33 -0.77 -14.08 7.88
CA LEU A 33 -0.21 -14.93 8.93
C LEU A 33 -1.18 -15.14 10.10
N ALA A 34 -2.06 -14.16 10.36
CA ALA A 34 -3.17 -14.30 11.31
C ALA A 34 -4.36 -15.12 10.78
N GLY A 35 -4.26 -15.68 9.55
CA GLY A 35 -5.24 -16.58 8.97
C GLY A 35 -6.29 -15.92 8.07
N SER A 36 -6.24 -14.60 7.85
CA SER A 36 -7.17 -13.96 6.92
C SER A 36 -6.76 -14.23 5.47
N ARG A 37 -7.69 -14.77 4.68
CA ARG A 37 -7.46 -15.12 3.26
C ARG A 37 -8.13 -14.17 2.27
N LYS A 38 -8.97 -13.24 2.76
CA LYS A 38 -9.66 -12.22 1.97
C LYS A 38 -9.65 -10.93 2.76
N LEU A 39 -8.90 -9.95 2.28
CA LEU A 39 -8.65 -8.69 2.95
C LEU A 39 -9.34 -7.57 2.18
N THR A 40 -10.19 -6.81 2.88
CA THR A 40 -10.73 -5.56 2.36
C THR A 40 -9.74 -4.43 2.60
N PHE A 41 -9.87 -3.35 1.81
CA PHE A 41 -9.09 -2.12 2.05
C PHE A 41 -9.22 -1.64 3.52
N GLY A 42 -10.43 -1.67 4.09
CA GLY A 42 -10.66 -1.26 5.48
C GLY A 42 -9.88 -2.11 6.50
N GLN A 43 -9.73 -3.41 6.29
CA GLN A 43 -8.93 -4.29 7.17
C GLN A 43 -7.43 -3.95 7.08
N ILE A 44 -6.92 -3.73 5.86
CA ILE A 44 -5.53 -3.33 5.62
C ILE A 44 -5.27 -1.98 6.28
N TYR A 45 -6.12 -0.99 6.04
CA TYR A 45 -5.98 0.36 6.58
C TYR A 45 -6.09 0.39 8.12
N THR A 46 -7.01 -0.39 8.69
CA THR A 46 -7.11 -0.52 10.16
C THR A 46 -5.83 -1.09 10.76
N ARG A 47 -5.20 -2.07 10.09
CA ARG A 47 -3.91 -2.61 10.53
C ARG A 47 -2.80 -1.58 10.45
N LEU A 48 -2.78 -0.75 9.40
CA LEU A 48 -1.82 0.34 9.24
C LEU A 48 -1.94 1.38 10.35
N ILE A 49 -3.16 1.85 10.65
CA ILE A 49 -3.42 2.80 11.75
C ILE A 49 -2.87 2.26 13.08
N ARG A 50 -2.99 0.96 13.32
CA ARG A 50 -2.54 0.32 14.57
C ARG A 50 -1.04 0.03 14.64
N SER A 51 -0.31 0.14 13.55
CA SER A 51 1.09 -0.30 13.47
C SER A 51 2.08 0.80 13.08
N GLN A 52 1.60 1.90 12.47
CA GLN A 52 2.45 2.97 11.96
C GLN A 52 2.43 4.19 12.87
N ALA A 53 3.61 4.77 13.15
CA ALA A 53 3.72 6.04 13.88
C ALA A 53 3.20 7.24 13.06
N ARG A 54 3.39 7.20 11.73
CA ARG A 54 2.82 8.16 10.78
C ARG A 54 1.84 7.40 9.88
N VAL A 55 0.56 7.69 10.05
CA VAL A 55 -0.51 7.03 9.29
C VAL A 55 -0.62 7.69 7.91
N PRO A 56 -0.54 6.92 6.81
CA PRO A 56 -0.77 7.46 5.47
C PRO A 56 -2.24 7.86 5.30
N THR A 57 -2.51 8.81 4.42
CA THR A 57 -3.90 9.17 4.09
C THR A 57 -4.61 7.99 3.42
N ILE A 58 -5.94 7.98 3.48
CA ILE A 58 -6.77 6.97 2.80
C ILE A 58 -6.43 6.93 1.31
N THR A 59 -6.31 8.10 0.67
CA THR A 59 -5.97 8.23 -0.75
C THR A 59 -4.61 7.62 -1.08
N GLU A 60 -3.56 7.94 -0.32
CA GLU A 60 -2.23 7.36 -0.54
C GLU A 60 -2.26 5.83 -0.40
N CYS A 61 -2.98 5.33 0.61
CA CYS A 61 -3.03 3.90 0.88
C CYS A 61 -3.83 3.13 -0.18
N VAL A 62 -4.98 3.64 -0.63
CA VAL A 62 -5.82 2.94 -1.62
C VAL A 62 -5.13 2.92 -2.98
N VAL A 63 -4.47 4.03 -3.35
CA VAL A 63 -3.65 4.12 -4.56
C VAL A 63 -2.46 3.16 -4.48
N ALA A 64 -1.77 3.08 -3.34
CA ALA A 64 -0.69 2.12 -3.15
C ALA A 64 -1.16 0.67 -3.33
N VAL A 65 -2.31 0.30 -2.75
CA VAL A 65 -2.86 -1.06 -2.92
C VAL A 65 -3.11 -1.39 -4.40
N ASP A 66 -3.77 -0.50 -5.15
CA ASP A 66 -4.05 -0.68 -6.58
C ASP A 66 -2.74 -0.82 -7.40
N LEU A 67 -1.74 0.02 -7.11
CA LEU A 67 -0.44 -0.06 -7.77
C LEU A 67 0.30 -1.36 -7.46
N LEU A 68 0.34 -1.78 -6.20
CA LEU A 68 0.98 -3.03 -5.79
C LEU A 68 0.30 -4.26 -6.41
N VAL A 69 -1.02 -4.20 -6.68
CA VAL A 69 -1.70 -5.23 -7.48
C VAL A 69 -1.23 -5.18 -8.94
N LYS A 70 -1.19 -4.00 -9.55
CA LYS A 70 -0.74 -3.83 -10.95
C LYS A 70 0.72 -4.24 -11.17
N GLU A 71 1.56 -4.04 -10.16
CA GLU A 71 2.97 -4.45 -10.16
C GLU A 71 3.17 -5.93 -9.83
N GLY A 72 2.10 -6.67 -9.52
CA GLY A 72 2.17 -8.11 -9.23
C GLY A 72 2.78 -8.42 -7.85
N LEU A 73 2.66 -7.50 -6.90
CA LEU A 73 3.13 -7.67 -5.52
C LEU A 73 2.01 -8.14 -4.58
N LEU A 74 0.77 -7.78 -4.90
CA LEU A 74 -0.43 -8.25 -4.22
C LEU A 74 -1.28 -9.13 -5.14
N VAL A 75 -1.90 -10.16 -4.56
CA VAL A 75 -2.89 -10.98 -5.25
C VAL A 75 -4.27 -10.36 -5.07
N SER A 76 -4.83 -9.79 -6.14
CA SER A 76 -6.24 -9.38 -6.16
C SER A 76 -7.11 -10.57 -6.52
N GLU A 77 -7.98 -10.98 -5.60
CA GLU A 77 -8.99 -12.00 -5.87
C GLU A 77 -10.18 -11.44 -6.65
N ARG A 78 -10.54 -10.19 -6.34
CA ARG A 78 -11.67 -9.50 -6.97
C ARG A 78 -11.47 -7.98 -6.92
N VAL A 79 -11.86 -7.30 -7.99
CA VAL A 79 -12.04 -5.84 -8.00
C VAL A 79 -13.50 -5.53 -7.64
N LEU A 80 -13.71 -4.57 -6.75
CA LEU A 80 -15.06 -4.13 -6.37
C LEU A 80 -15.62 -3.17 -7.43
N ASP A 81 -16.95 -3.14 -7.55
CA ASP A 81 -17.64 -2.21 -8.45
C ASP A 81 -17.32 -0.76 -8.11
N GLU A 82 -17.34 0.10 -9.12
CA GLU A 82 -17.08 1.52 -8.96
C GLU A 82 -18.17 2.18 -8.12
N ASP A 83 -17.76 2.98 -7.13
CA ASP A 83 -18.64 3.81 -6.32
C ASP A 83 -18.36 5.29 -6.63
N PRO A 84 -19.33 6.06 -7.17
CA PRO A 84 -19.16 7.49 -7.40
C PRO A 84 -18.78 8.29 -6.15
N ALA A 85 -19.13 7.81 -4.95
CA ALA A 85 -18.74 8.45 -3.69
C ALA A 85 -17.29 8.14 -3.28
N PHE A 86 -16.66 7.14 -3.89
CA PHE A 86 -15.29 6.72 -3.61
C PHE A 86 -14.56 6.35 -4.92
N PRO A 87 -13.99 7.34 -5.64
CA PRO A 87 -13.46 7.18 -6.99
C PRO A 87 -12.07 6.54 -7.02
N TYR A 88 -11.90 5.43 -6.30
CA TYR A 88 -10.66 4.65 -6.25
C TYR A 88 -10.96 3.18 -6.50
N THR A 89 -10.11 2.52 -7.29
CA THR A 89 -10.20 1.08 -7.50
C THR A 89 -9.95 0.35 -6.19
N GLN A 90 -10.90 -0.49 -5.80
CA GLN A 90 -10.82 -1.26 -4.57
C GLN A 90 -10.70 -2.75 -4.88
N HIS A 91 -9.82 -3.42 -4.14
CA HIS A 91 -9.55 -4.84 -4.32
C HIS A 91 -9.93 -5.62 -3.05
N ILE A 92 -10.42 -6.84 -3.24
CA ILE A 92 -10.31 -7.91 -2.26
C ILE A 92 -8.95 -8.56 -2.48
N ILE A 93 -8.06 -8.39 -1.50
CA ILE A 93 -6.69 -8.89 -1.54
C ILE A 93 -6.63 -10.24 -0.84
N SER A 94 -6.18 -11.30 -1.53
CA SER A 94 -6.04 -12.62 -0.91
C SER A 94 -4.68 -12.81 -0.23
N GLY A 95 -3.67 -12.07 -0.67
CA GLY A 95 -2.39 -11.96 0.03
C GLY A 95 -1.27 -11.38 -0.83
N LEU A 96 -0.04 -11.71 -0.45
CA LEU A 96 1.16 -11.39 -1.22
C LEU A 96 1.38 -12.39 -2.35
N THR A 97 2.04 -11.97 -3.42
CA THR A 97 2.61 -12.92 -4.40
C THR A 97 3.85 -13.60 -3.82
N GLU A 98 4.26 -14.72 -4.40
CA GLU A 98 5.48 -15.45 -4.02
C GLU A 98 6.73 -14.55 -4.06
N ILE A 99 6.81 -13.65 -5.06
CA ILE A 99 7.93 -12.71 -5.23
C ILE A 99 7.97 -11.74 -4.04
N SER A 100 6.84 -11.11 -3.70
CA SER A 100 6.78 -10.17 -2.58
C SER A 100 6.95 -10.83 -1.23
N ALA A 101 6.44 -12.06 -1.07
CA ALA A 101 6.66 -12.83 0.13
C ALA A 101 8.16 -13.09 0.36
N ALA A 102 8.90 -13.40 -0.71
CA ALA A 102 10.35 -13.61 -0.67
C ALA A 102 11.14 -12.32 -0.35
N LEU A 103 10.69 -11.17 -0.83
CA LEU A 103 11.35 -9.87 -0.57
C LEU A 103 11.23 -9.39 0.88
N LEU A 104 10.28 -9.92 1.65
CA LEU A 104 10.04 -9.53 3.04
C LEU A 104 10.63 -10.51 4.07
N ILE A 105 11.39 -11.52 3.63
CA ILE A 105 12.02 -12.53 4.50
C ILE A 105 13.17 -11.92 5.30
#